data_AF-A0A968N0L1-F1
#
_entry.id   AF-A0A968N0L1-F1
#
_cell.length_a   1.000
_cell.length_b   1.000
_cell.length_c   1.000
_cell.angle_alpha   90.00
_cell.angle_beta   90.00
_cell.angle_gamma   90.00
#
_symmetry.space_group_name_H-M   'P 1'
#
loop_
_entity.id
_entity.type
_entity.pdbx_description
1 polymer ?
#
loop_
_entity_poly.entity_id
_entity_poly.type
_entity_poly.pdbx_seq_one_letter_code
_entity_poly.pdbx_strand_id
1 'polypeptide(L)'
;MVSLTKPHRCPGLFYVTPAPDGYLLRIRTPGGLLTAQQAAAITAAAQQWQCEILQVTNRANLQLRALPTAPTAEVLQDLQAAGLAAQNPQIDRLRNLMTSPTAGIDPQEVIDTRPLLRALDACLQAQPDWAGLPSKFSIGIDGGGRVGIGDRSAIPWEHRYNDIQLTAATPLTPADDPDPGRSPTVIFHLAFAINKQFVAAGVGVAADAVLSALSALVAVYHDYAQTDPYSPPRLRDLLQDWGIDRYLHRVNEWAGRSLWQTQPLLPSPPTQPYAHLGIQPQRQAGRVYVGIHLMLGRLTVAQLLCLSTLAKSFGSGQLRLTPWQTIILPDIPERHLDDLRLNLAELGLPLTENRVSAGITACAGQPGCPASATQTQAHAIALTRHLERHLESAIPLNIHFSGCRKSCAQPSPAEIMLLGTTLVRNGQTLEAYHLYTGQADGGWQPLLDAAIPAAELPLRLERLLRWYQAQRHHPAESLGEFLQRQPSEPVAQLFRVQCLGSSTAIAN
;
A
#
# COMPACT_ATOMS: atom_id res chain seq x y z
N MET A 1 -25.97 12.72 -16.67
CA MET A 1 -26.19 11.38 -16.08
C MET A 1 -24.87 10.62 -16.11
N VAL A 2 -24.30 10.34 -14.94
CA VAL A 2 -23.12 9.45 -14.82
C VAL A 2 -23.57 8.08 -15.33
N SER A 3 -22.94 7.60 -16.41
CA SER A 3 -23.19 6.25 -16.91
C SER A 3 -22.60 5.27 -15.90
N LEU A 4 -23.48 4.72 -15.05
CA LEU A 4 -23.17 3.69 -14.04
C LEU A 4 -22.82 2.33 -14.66
N THR A 5 -22.55 2.26 -15.98
CA THR A 5 -22.60 0.99 -16.74
C THR A 5 -21.46 0.77 -17.74
N LYS A 6 -20.53 1.70 -17.95
CA LYS A 6 -19.32 1.35 -18.73
C LYS A 6 -18.37 0.55 -17.83
N PRO A 7 -17.97 -0.68 -18.20
CA PRO A 7 -17.01 -1.45 -17.43
C PRO A 7 -15.65 -0.74 -17.48
N HIS A 8 -15.31 -0.04 -16.41
CA HIS A 8 -14.00 0.57 -16.23
C HIS A 8 -13.07 -0.38 -15.47
N ARG A 9 -11.80 -0.44 -15.86
CA ARG A 9 -10.83 -1.42 -15.32
C ARG A 9 -10.45 -1.19 -13.84
N CYS A 10 -10.85 -0.08 -13.23
CA CYS A 10 -10.50 0.26 -11.85
C CYS A 10 -11.74 0.78 -11.12
N PRO A 11 -12.05 0.25 -9.91
CA PRO A 11 -13.19 0.69 -9.14
C PRO A 11 -12.96 2.10 -8.56
N GLY A 12 -14.05 2.81 -8.39
CA GLY A 12 -14.20 4.09 -7.68
C GLY A 12 -15.56 4.09 -6.98
N LEU A 13 -15.94 5.17 -6.32
CA LEU A 13 -17.24 5.29 -5.68
C LEU A 13 -18.35 5.27 -6.73
N PHE A 14 -18.17 6.06 -7.80
CA PHE A 14 -19.11 6.12 -8.93
C PHE A 14 -18.86 5.08 -10.03
N TYR A 15 -17.87 4.20 -9.82
CA TYR A 15 -17.46 3.15 -10.74
C TYR A 15 -17.59 1.78 -10.08
N VAL A 16 -18.79 1.49 -9.61
CA VAL A 16 -19.14 0.20 -9.00
C VAL A 16 -18.87 -0.91 -10.02
N THR A 17 -18.08 -1.89 -9.62
CA THR A 17 -17.60 -2.96 -10.49
C THR A 17 -18.24 -4.29 -10.06
N PRO A 18 -18.94 -5.01 -10.95
CA PRO A 18 -19.37 -6.37 -10.68
C PRO A 18 -18.16 -7.30 -10.52
N ALA A 19 -18.19 -8.14 -9.50
CA ALA A 19 -17.24 -9.22 -9.23
C ALA A 19 -18.01 -10.53 -8.98
N PRO A 20 -17.36 -11.71 -9.06
CA PRO A 20 -18.03 -12.98 -8.81
C PRO A 20 -18.65 -13.11 -7.42
N ASP A 21 -18.15 -12.36 -6.42
CA ASP A 21 -18.66 -12.37 -5.05
C ASP A 21 -19.64 -11.24 -4.74
N GLY A 22 -20.06 -10.46 -5.74
CA GLY A 22 -20.97 -9.32 -5.59
C GLY A 22 -20.38 -8.03 -6.16
N TYR A 23 -20.89 -6.88 -5.73
CA TYR A 23 -20.37 -5.58 -6.19
C TYR A 23 -19.15 -5.14 -5.37
N LEU A 24 -18.27 -4.39 -6.05
CA LEU A 24 -17.03 -3.83 -5.53
C LEU A 24 -17.01 -2.33 -5.79
N LEU A 25 -16.70 -1.54 -4.77
CA LEU A 25 -16.41 -0.11 -4.91
C LEU A 25 -15.21 0.29 -4.07
N ARG A 26 -14.63 1.44 -4.40
CA ARG A 26 -13.46 1.99 -3.70
C ARG A 26 -13.72 3.44 -3.35
N ILE A 27 -13.59 3.75 -2.07
CA ILE A 27 -13.70 5.10 -1.53
C ILE A 27 -12.32 5.75 -1.60
N ARG A 28 -12.23 6.87 -2.31
CA ARG A 28 -10.99 7.62 -2.50
C ARG A 28 -10.74 8.50 -1.28
N THR A 29 -9.56 8.39 -0.69
CA THR A 29 -9.20 9.11 0.53
C THR A 29 -7.82 9.73 0.34
N PRO A 30 -7.71 10.92 -0.28
CA PRO A 30 -6.43 11.55 -0.59
C PRO A 30 -5.48 11.54 0.62
N GLY A 31 -4.29 10.97 0.42
CA GLY A 31 -3.26 10.83 1.46
C GLY A 31 -3.58 9.80 2.55
N GLY A 32 -4.65 9.03 2.39
CA GLY A 32 -5.16 8.14 3.42
C GLY A 32 -5.83 8.86 4.59
N LEU A 33 -6.11 10.16 4.47
CA LEU A 33 -6.65 10.96 5.56
C LEU A 33 -8.16 10.79 5.64
N LEU A 34 -8.66 10.40 6.81
CA LEU A 34 -10.08 10.26 7.08
C LEU A 34 -10.43 11.00 8.37
N THR A 35 -11.51 11.78 8.34
CA THR A 35 -12.09 12.29 9.58
C THR A 35 -12.98 11.23 10.22
N ALA A 36 -13.19 11.31 11.53
CA ALA A 36 -14.12 10.42 12.22
C ALA A 36 -15.58 10.62 11.76
N GLN A 37 -15.94 11.80 11.25
CA GLN A 37 -17.24 12.02 10.61
C GLN A 37 -17.35 11.25 9.29
N GLN A 38 -16.30 11.33 8.46
CA GLN A 38 -16.21 10.55 7.22
C GLN A 38 -16.26 9.04 7.51
N ALA A 39 -15.54 8.56 8.52
CA ALA A 39 -15.57 7.15 8.92
C ALA A 39 -16.98 6.71 9.32
N ALA A 40 -17.70 7.53 10.10
CA ALA A 40 -19.09 7.24 10.46
C ALA A 40 -20.02 7.21 9.25
N ALA A 41 -19.85 8.10 8.27
CA ALA A 41 -20.61 8.08 7.02
C ALA A 41 -20.36 6.80 6.21
N ILE A 42 -19.09 6.36 6.13
CA ILE A 42 -18.73 5.08 5.50
C ILE A 42 -19.40 3.92 6.22
N THR A 43 -19.36 3.90 7.56
CA THR A 43 -20.01 2.86 8.37
C THR A 43 -21.52 2.81 8.10
N ALA A 44 -22.21 3.96 8.07
CA ALA A 44 -23.65 4.02 7.81
C ALA A 44 -23.99 3.45 6.42
N ALA A 45 -23.25 3.84 5.39
CA ALA A 45 -23.41 3.29 4.04
C ALA A 45 -23.11 1.77 4.00
N ALA A 46 -22.03 1.34 4.65
CA ALA A 46 -21.65 -0.07 4.72
C ALA A 46 -22.72 -0.94 5.41
N GLN A 47 -23.37 -0.43 6.46
CA GLN A 47 -24.50 -1.11 7.13
C GLN A 47 -25.70 -1.25 6.17
N GLN A 48 -26.08 -0.16 5.49
CA GLN A 48 -27.17 -0.16 4.52
C GLN A 48 -26.93 -1.17 3.39
N TRP A 49 -25.68 -1.29 2.93
CA TRP A 49 -25.29 -2.23 1.88
C TRP A 49 -24.98 -3.63 2.39
N GLN A 50 -25.16 -3.92 3.69
CA GLN A 50 -24.83 -5.21 4.30
C GLN A 50 -23.38 -5.64 4.04
N CYS A 51 -22.46 -4.67 3.99
CA CYS A 51 -21.04 -4.92 3.85
C CYS A 51 -20.51 -5.46 5.18
N GLU A 52 -19.97 -6.67 5.20
CA GLU A 52 -19.42 -7.24 6.43
C GLU A 52 -18.02 -6.69 6.74
N ILE A 53 -17.21 -6.51 5.70
CA ILE A 53 -15.79 -6.22 5.80
C ILE A 53 -15.38 -5.12 4.82
N LEU A 54 -14.71 -4.10 5.35
CA LEU A 54 -13.97 -3.11 4.60
C LEU A 54 -12.49 -3.51 4.50
N GLN A 55 -11.81 -3.04 3.46
CA GLN A 55 -10.39 -3.32 3.26
C GLN A 55 -9.60 -2.04 3.01
N VAL A 56 -8.58 -1.80 3.84
CA VAL A 56 -7.55 -0.81 3.56
C VAL A 56 -6.66 -1.34 2.43
N THR A 57 -6.52 -0.55 1.38
CA THR A 57 -5.80 -0.94 0.16
C THR A 57 -4.33 -0.52 0.22
N ASN A 58 -3.51 -1.08 -0.66
CA ASN A 58 -2.10 -0.72 -0.80
C ASN A 58 -1.82 0.68 -1.37
N ARG A 59 -2.88 1.49 -1.58
CA ARG A 59 -2.78 2.92 -1.91
C ARG A 59 -3.55 3.80 -0.93
N ALA A 60 -3.72 3.33 0.31
CA ALA A 60 -4.37 4.08 1.38
C ALA A 60 -5.79 4.56 1.03
N ASN A 61 -6.56 3.73 0.31
CA ASN A 61 -8.02 3.86 0.12
C ASN A 61 -8.77 2.83 0.97
N LEU A 62 -10.08 3.01 1.13
CA LEU A 62 -10.99 1.95 1.59
C LEU A 62 -11.71 1.28 0.42
N GLN A 63 -11.83 -0.04 0.50
CA GLN A 63 -12.54 -0.86 -0.47
C GLN A 63 -13.67 -1.61 0.22
N LEU A 64 -14.86 -1.57 -0.39
CA LEU A 64 -16.02 -2.35 0.02
C LEU A 64 -16.29 -3.37 -1.08
N ARG A 65 -16.34 -4.64 -0.70
CA ARG A 65 -16.46 -5.79 -1.63
C ARG A 65 -17.55 -6.72 -1.15
N ALA A 66 -18.01 -7.56 -2.08
CA ALA A 66 -19.03 -8.57 -1.86
C ALA A 66 -20.36 -7.94 -1.43
N LEU A 67 -20.65 -6.75 -1.96
CA LEU A 67 -21.92 -6.10 -1.73
C LEU A 67 -23.01 -6.89 -2.48
N PRO A 68 -24.08 -7.35 -1.81
CA PRO A 68 -25.11 -8.18 -2.43
C PRO A 68 -25.94 -7.41 -3.45
N THR A 69 -26.05 -6.09 -3.28
CA THR A 69 -26.79 -5.19 -4.18
C THR A 69 -25.92 -4.03 -4.63
N ALA A 70 -26.23 -3.48 -5.80
CA ALA A 70 -25.56 -2.29 -6.29
C ALA A 70 -25.97 -1.08 -5.43
N PRO A 71 -25.03 -0.24 -4.99
CA PRO A 71 -25.34 1.02 -4.32
C PRO A 71 -26.31 1.90 -5.10
N THR A 72 -27.21 2.58 -4.40
CA THR A 72 -28.10 3.59 -5.00
C THR A 72 -27.35 4.90 -5.22
N ALA A 73 -27.79 5.68 -6.21
CA ALA A 73 -27.17 6.97 -6.54
C ALA A 73 -27.21 7.96 -5.36
N GLU A 74 -28.27 7.92 -4.55
CA GLU A 74 -28.45 8.77 -3.36
C GLU A 74 -27.31 8.58 -2.34
N VAL A 75 -27.04 7.33 -1.94
CA VAL A 75 -25.97 7.05 -0.96
C VAL A 75 -24.60 7.40 -1.52
N LEU A 76 -24.38 7.22 -2.83
CA LEU A 76 -23.12 7.65 -3.48
C LEU A 76 -22.98 9.19 -3.45
N GLN A 77 -24.07 9.93 -3.62
CA GLN A 77 -24.08 11.40 -3.52
C GLN A 77 -23.85 11.87 -2.08
N ASP A 78 -24.41 11.19 -1.08
CA ASP A 78 -24.18 11.51 0.34
C ASP A 78 -22.70 11.34 0.72
N LEU A 79 -22.08 10.24 0.28
CA LEU A 79 -20.65 10.01 0.49
C LEU A 79 -19.80 11.06 -0.27
N GLN A 80 -20.19 11.43 -1.49
CA GLN A 80 -19.52 12.51 -2.22
C GLN A 80 -19.64 13.85 -1.48
N ALA A 81 -20.82 14.19 -0.96
CA ALA A 81 -21.04 15.40 -0.18
C ALA A 81 -20.21 15.42 1.13
N ALA A 82 -19.94 14.24 1.70
CA ALA A 82 -19.01 14.08 2.82
C ALA A 82 -17.52 14.15 2.43
N GLY A 83 -17.20 14.40 1.16
CA GLY A 83 -15.83 14.49 0.64
C GLY A 83 -15.13 13.14 0.47
N LEU A 84 -15.90 12.05 0.29
CA LEU A 84 -15.39 10.67 0.14
C LEU A 84 -15.30 10.22 -1.33
N ALA A 85 -15.47 11.15 -2.26
CA ALA A 85 -15.24 11.00 -3.68
C ALA A 85 -14.81 12.32 -4.30
N ALA A 86 -14.28 12.27 -5.52
CA ALA A 86 -14.03 13.48 -6.28
C ALA A 86 -15.34 14.24 -6.56
N GLN A 87 -15.32 15.59 -6.49
CA GLN A 87 -16.47 16.41 -6.86
C GLN A 87 -16.85 16.22 -8.34
N ASN A 88 -15.86 16.02 -9.21
CA ASN A 88 -16.07 15.56 -10.57
C ASN A 88 -16.06 14.01 -10.59
N PRO A 89 -17.21 13.33 -10.81
CA PRO A 89 -17.26 11.87 -10.83
C PRO A 89 -16.38 11.24 -11.92
N GLN A 90 -16.04 11.95 -12.99
CA GLN A 90 -15.27 11.39 -14.11
C GLN A 90 -13.81 11.05 -13.75
N ILE A 91 -13.26 11.72 -12.74
CA ILE A 91 -11.90 11.49 -12.25
C ILE A 91 -11.85 10.60 -11.00
N ASP A 92 -13.01 10.18 -10.47
CA ASP A 92 -13.09 9.41 -9.22
C ASP A 92 -12.40 8.02 -9.33
N ARG A 93 -12.30 7.50 -10.56
CA ARG A 93 -11.56 6.26 -10.87
C ARG A 93 -10.03 6.40 -10.77
N LEU A 94 -9.49 7.62 -10.80
CA LEU A 94 -8.05 7.84 -10.69
C LEU A 94 -7.52 7.23 -9.40
N ARG A 95 -6.25 6.81 -9.38
CA ARG A 95 -5.67 6.26 -8.15
C ARG A 95 -5.61 7.34 -7.08
N ASN A 96 -5.45 6.88 -5.85
CA ASN A 96 -5.28 7.80 -4.73
C ASN A 96 -4.03 8.65 -4.93
N LEU A 97 -4.10 9.90 -4.46
CA LEU A 97 -2.91 10.71 -4.23
C LEU A 97 -2.28 10.22 -2.94
N MET A 98 -1.01 9.82 -3.00
CA MET A 98 -0.34 9.27 -1.82
C MET A 98 0.55 10.32 -1.18
N THR A 99 0.60 10.28 0.16
CA THR A 99 1.61 10.98 0.94
C THR A 99 2.05 10.12 2.12
N SER A 100 3.13 10.52 2.78
CA SER A 100 3.59 9.87 4.01
C SER A 100 2.46 9.84 5.04
N PRO A 101 2.05 8.67 5.58
CA PRO A 101 0.94 8.60 6.54
C PRO A 101 1.18 9.41 7.82
N THR A 102 2.42 9.73 8.15
CA THR A 102 2.82 10.56 9.30
C THR A 102 3.00 12.04 8.95
N ALA A 103 2.62 12.48 7.74
CA ALA A 103 2.77 13.89 7.34
C ALA A 103 2.16 14.86 8.38
N GLY A 104 2.93 15.88 8.76
CA GLY A 104 2.61 16.91 9.75
C GLY A 104 2.88 16.55 11.22
N ILE A 105 3.13 15.26 11.50
CA ILE A 105 3.35 14.73 12.86
C ILE A 105 4.66 13.95 12.99
N ASP A 106 5.31 13.62 11.87
CA ASP A 106 6.60 12.95 11.86
C ASP A 106 7.67 13.89 12.42
N PRO A 107 8.43 13.49 13.45
CA PRO A 107 9.47 14.34 14.02
C PRO A 107 10.70 14.52 13.11
N GLN A 108 10.83 13.76 12.02
CA GLN A 108 11.95 13.86 11.07
C GLN A 108 11.54 14.39 9.70
N GLU A 109 10.26 14.72 9.46
CA GLU A 109 9.88 15.29 8.16
C GLU A 109 10.53 16.66 7.92
N VAL A 110 10.92 16.89 6.68
CA VAL A 110 11.44 18.17 6.21
C VAL A 110 10.30 19.16 6.03
N ILE A 111 9.14 18.68 5.58
CA ILE A 111 7.96 19.51 5.29
C ILE A 111 6.67 18.72 5.46
N ASP A 112 5.65 19.36 6.03
CA ASP A 112 4.28 18.83 6.04
C ASP A 112 3.68 18.91 4.62
N THR A 113 3.47 17.76 4.01
CA THR A 113 2.96 17.63 2.64
C THR A 113 1.44 17.71 2.53
N ARG A 114 0.68 17.71 3.64
CA ARG A 114 -0.80 17.72 3.61
C ARG A 114 -1.38 18.96 2.91
N PRO A 115 -0.85 20.19 3.10
CA PRO A 115 -1.30 21.35 2.34
C PRO A 115 -1.08 21.20 0.83
N LEU A 116 0.10 20.71 0.41
CA LEU A 116 0.41 20.44 -1.00
C LEU A 116 -0.52 19.39 -1.60
N LEU A 117 -0.78 18.32 -0.86
CA LEU A 117 -1.70 17.26 -1.26
C LEU A 117 -3.12 17.79 -1.48
N ARG A 118 -3.65 18.63 -0.57
CA ARG A 118 -4.96 19.27 -0.71
C ARG A 118 -5.02 20.19 -1.93
N ALA A 119 -3.96 20.97 -2.16
CA ALA A 119 -3.88 21.85 -3.32
C ALA A 119 -3.82 21.08 -4.64
N LEU A 120 -3.06 19.96 -4.68
CA LEU A 120 -3.02 19.06 -5.83
C LEU A 120 -4.39 18.42 -6.10
N ASP A 121 -5.06 17.94 -5.05
CA ASP A 121 -6.39 17.35 -5.20
C ASP A 121 -7.42 18.37 -5.72
N ALA A 122 -7.41 19.59 -5.19
CA ALA A 122 -8.25 20.68 -5.70
C ALA A 122 -7.92 21.03 -7.16
N CYS A 123 -6.64 21.06 -7.53
CA CYS A 123 -6.22 21.29 -8.92
C CYS A 123 -6.73 20.19 -9.86
N LEU A 124 -6.63 18.92 -9.48
CA LEU A 124 -7.16 17.81 -10.28
C LEU A 124 -8.69 17.89 -10.42
N GLN A 125 -9.40 18.28 -9.36
CA GLN A 125 -10.85 18.44 -9.38
C GLN A 125 -11.31 19.60 -10.29
N ALA A 126 -10.50 20.65 -10.40
CA ALA A 126 -10.78 21.81 -11.23
C ALA A 126 -10.52 21.61 -12.73
N GLN A 127 -10.01 20.44 -13.15
CA GLN A 127 -9.63 20.15 -14.54
C GLN A 127 -10.48 19.01 -15.12
N PRO A 128 -11.64 19.30 -15.74
CA PRO A 128 -12.53 18.29 -16.32
C PRO A 128 -11.85 17.42 -17.38
N ASP A 129 -10.95 18.01 -18.17
CA ASP A 129 -10.27 17.34 -19.29
C ASP A 129 -9.41 16.16 -18.83
N TRP A 130 -8.91 16.19 -17.58
CA TRP A 130 -8.10 15.12 -17.02
C TRP A 130 -8.86 13.81 -16.74
N ALA A 131 -10.18 13.79 -16.99
CA ALA A 131 -10.96 12.57 -17.09
C ALA A 131 -10.37 11.56 -18.11
N GLY A 132 -9.61 12.04 -19.12
CA GLY A 132 -8.93 11.20 -20.12
C GLY A 132 -7.73 10.42 -19.61
N LEU A 133 -7.21 10.72 -18.41
CA LEU A 133 -6.03 10.02 -17.86
C LEU A 133 -6.29 8.53 -17.62
N PRO A 134 -5.28 7.65 -17.74
CA PRO A 134 -5.43 6.26 -17.33
C PRO A 134 -5.79 6.14 -15.86
N SER A 135 -6.79 5.31 -15.56
CA SER A 135 -7.21 5.01 -14.17
C SER A 135 -6.10 4.44 -13.27
N LYS A 136 -4.97 4.01 -13.86
CA LYS A 136 -3.79 3.52 -13.14
C LYS A 136 -2.73 4.60 -12.90
N PHE A 137 -2.91 5.82 -13.41
CA PHE A 137 -1.99 6.92 -13.12
C PHE A 137 -2.02 7.28 -11.64
N SER A 138 -0.85 7.57 -11.06
CA SER A 138 -0.67 7.81 -9.62
C SER A 138 0.45 8.81 -9.33
N ILE A 139 0.23 9.63 -8.30
CA ILE A 139 1.17 10.66 -7.83
C ILE A 139 1.42 10.45 -6.34
N GLY A 140 2.69 10.54 -5.93
CA GLY A 140 3.14 10.50 -4.55
C GLY A 140 3.94 11.75 -4.19
N ILE A 141 3.67 12.30 -3.00
CA ILE A 141 4.46 13.39 -2.41
C ILE A 141 4.91 12.95 -1.01
N ASP A 142 6.21 12.82 -0.81
CA ASP A 142 6.82 12.40 0.45
C ASP A 142 7.55 13.56 1.14
N GLY A 143 7.33 13.72 2.45
CA GLY A 143 7.87 14.82 3.24
C GLY A 143 9.29 14.61 3.78
N GLY A 144 9.95 13.49 3.47
CA GLY A 144 11.30 13.20 3.95
C GLY A 144 11.37 12.66 5.38
N GLY A 145 10.24 12.29 6.00
CA GLY A 145 10.17 11.80 7.38
C GLY A 145 10.64 10.35 7.58
N ARG A 146 10.51 9.85 8.82
CA ARG A 146 10.89 8.46 9.17
C ARG A 146 9.93 7.42 8.60
N VAL A 147 8.66 7.76 8.41
CA VAL A 147 7.72 6.94 7.64
C VAL A 147 7.52 7.62 6.29
N GLY A 148 7.75 6.90 5.20
CA GLY A 148 7.68 7.48 3.87
C GLY A 148 7.10 6.55 2.82
N ILE A 149 6.54 7.15 1.78
CA ILE A 149 6.25 6.48 0.51
C ILE A 149 7.45 6.63 -0.43
N GLY A 150 7.47 5.89 -1.52
CA GLY A 150 8.65 5.85 -2.40
C GLY A 150 9.49 4.59 -2.15
N ASP A 151 10.80 4.71 -2.23
CA ASP A 151 11.79 3.63 -2.11
C ASP A 151 12.94 3.93 -1.13
N ARG A 152 12.70 4.85 -0.18
CA ARG A 152 13.69 5.21 0.85
C ARG A 152 13.86 4.16 1.95
N SER A 153 13.03 3.13 1.98
CA SER A 153 13.16 2.06 2.98
C SER A 153 14.32 1.15 2.60
N ALA A 154 15.06 0.65 3.58
CA ALA A 154 15.98 -0.45 3.36
C ALA A 154 15.23 -1.77 3.06
N ILE A 155 13.92 -1.80 3.28
CA ILE A 155 13.05 -2.96 3.09
C ILE A 155 12.27 -2.84 1.78
N PRO A 156 12.59 -3.64 0.74
CA PRO A 156 11.98 -3.50 -0.58
C PRO A 156 10.45 -3.64 -0.61
N TRP A 157 9.87 -4.49 0.24
CA TRP A 157 8.41 -4.67 0.28
C TRP A 157 7.64 -3.50 0.94
N GLU A 158 8.34 -2.60 1.62
CA GLU A 158 7.76 -1.33 2.07
C GLU A 158 7.65 -0.30 0.93
N HIS A 159 8.37 -0.49 -0.19
CA HIS A 159 8.39 0.49 -1.27
C HIS A 159 6.99 0.70 -1.87
N ARG A 160 6.69 1.92 -2.28
CA ARG A 160 5.41 2.31 -2.89
C ARG A 160 5.65 3.13 -4.14
N TYR A 161 5.52 2.46 -5.29
CA TYR A 161 5.76 3.04 -6.60
C TYR A 161 4.55 3.85 -7.11
N ASN A 162 4.73 5.16 -7.24
CA ASN A 162 3.85 6.09 -7.94
C ASN A 162 4.41 6.40 -9.32
N ASP A 163 3.57 6.65 -10.32
CA ASP A 163 4.07 7.00 -11.65
C ASP A 163 4.93 8.28 -11.59
N ILE A 164 4.52 9.26 -10.79
CA ILE A 164 5.31 10.44 -10.40
C ILE A 164 5.53 10.43 -8.88
N GLN A 165 6.78 10.54 -8.45
CA GLN A 165 7.16 10.64 -7.04
C GLN A 165 7.98 11.91 -6.82
N LEU A 166 7.53 12.73 -5.86
CA LEU A 166 8.27 13.87 -5.33
C LEU A 166 8.66 13.57 -3.89
N THR A 167 9.94 13.69 -3.55
CA THR A 167 10.44 13.40 -2.20
C THR A 167 11.23 14.59 -1.67
N ALA A 168 10.81 15.14 -0.54
CA ALA A 168 11.44 16.32 0.06
C ALA A 168 12.87 16.03 0.53
N ALA A 169 13.75 16.96 0.19
CA ALA A 169 15.16 16.99 0.51
C ALA A 169 15.58 18.45 0.82
N THR A 170 16.77 18.61 1.37
CA THR A 170 17.38 19.92 1.61
C THR A 170 18.58 20.13 0.69
N PRO A 171 18.88 21.37 0.26
CA PRO A 171 20.09 21.68 -0.50
C PRO A 171 21.38 21.32 0.26
N LEU A 172 22.47 21.01 -0.47
CA LEU A 172 23.79 20.73 0.13
C LEU A 172 24.46 21.97 0.73
N THR A 173 24.18 23.15 0.18
CA THR A 173 24.75 24.43 0.63
C THR A 173 23.62 25.32 1.14
N PRO A 174 23.56 25.57 2.47
CA PRO A 174 22.72 26.65 3.02
C PRO A 174 23.18 28.04 2.52
N ALA A 175 24.41 28.14 2.02
CA ALA A 175 25.11 29.38 1.70
C ALA A 175 24.72 30.02 0.34
N ASP A 176 23.96 29.33 -0.50
CA ASP A 176 23.44 29.89 -1.76
C ASP A 176 22.01 30.42 -1.61
N ASP A 177 21.45 30.46 -0.39
CA ASP A 177 20.19 31.15 -0.14
C ASP A 177 20.47 32.67 -0.07
N PRO A 178 20.03 33.47 -1.06
CA PRO A 178 20.30 34.91 -1.10
C PRO A 178 19.57 35.68 0.00
N ASP A 179 18.74 35.03 0.81
CA ASP A 179 17.97 35.63 1.89
C ASP A 179 18.10 34.82 3.21
N PRO A 180 19.03 35.19 4.10
CA PRO A 180 19.23 34.51 5.39
C PRO A 180 18.03 34.60 6.37
N GLY A 181 16.96 35.32 6.01
CA GLY A 181 15.68 35.33 6.73
C GLY A 181 14.63 34.35 6.20
N ARG A 182 14.86 33.70 5.05
CA ARG A 182 13.95 32.72 4.45
C ARG A 182 14.17 31.34 5.09
N SER A 183 13.08 30.65 5.44
CA SER A 183 13.15 29.22 5.81
C SER A 183 13.89 28.46 4.70
N PRO A 184 14.74 27.47 5.02
CA PRO A 184 15.55 26.76 4.04
C PRO A 184 14.69 26.32 2.86
N THR A 185 15.14 26.61 1.64
CA THR A 185 14.39 26.28 0.41
C THR A 185 14.26 24.76 0.30
N VAL A 186 13.12 24.21 0.74
CA VAL A 186 12.83 22.78 0.62
C VAL A 186 12.69 22.44 -0.86
N ILE A 187 13.45 21.45 -1.31
CA ILE A 187 13.43 20.95 -2.68
C ILE A 187 12.86 19.54 -2.70
N PHE A 188 12.08 19.21 -3.71
CA PHE A 188 11.58 17.85 -3.93
C PHE A 188 12.32 17.19 -5.07
N HIS A 189 12.93 16.02 -4.83
CA HIS A 189 13.50 15.17 -5.88
C HIS A 189 12.38 14.55 -6.70
N LEU A 190 12.49 14.68 -8.02
CA LEU A 190 11.57 14.04 -8.95
C LEU A 190 12.10 12.66 -9.35
N ALA A 191 11.24 11.65 -9.23
CA ALA A 191 11.47 10.31 -9.75
C ALA A 191 10.22 9.77 -10.44
N PHE A 192 10.43 8.86 -11.39
CA PHE A 192 9.36 8.20 -12.12
C PHE A 192 9.41 6.69 -11.93
N ALA A 193 8.24 6.05 -11.78
CA ALA A 193 8.21 4.60 -11.72
C ALA A 193 8.19 3.96 -13.12
N ILE A 194 9.28 3.27 -13.46
CA ILE A 194 9.42 2.48 -14.69
C ILE A 194 9.64 1.02 -14.27
N ASN A 195 8.80 0.11 -14.77
CA ASN A 195 8.89 -1.32 -14.46
C ASN A 195 9.00 -1.67 -12.96
N LYS A 196 8.28 -0.93 -12.10
CA LYS A 196 8.28 -1.08 -10.62
C LYS A 196 9.62 -0.71 -9.95
N GLN A 197 10.41 0.13 -10.59
CA GLN A 197 11.59 0.76 -9.98
C GLN A 197 11.45 2.27 -10.17
N PHE A 198 12.01 3.04 -9.23
CA PHE A 198 12.12 4.48 -9.44
C PHE A 198 13.38 4.79 -10.22
N VAL A 199 13.22 5.64 -11.22
CA VAL A 199 14.32 6.27 -11.95
C VAL A 199 14.32 7.74 -11.57
N ALA A 200 15.40 8.18 -10.93
CA ALA A 200 15.58 9.59 -10.58
C ALA A 200 15.66 10.44 -11.86
N ALA A 201 14.94 11.55 -11.88
CA ALA A 201 14.92 12.46 -13.02
C ALA A 201 16.14 13.40 -13.07
N GLY A 202 17.01 13.35 -12.05
CA GLY A 202 18.18 14.23 -11.95
C GLY A 202 17.85 15.70 -11.66
N VAL A 203 16.60 16.02 -11.32
CA VAL A 203 16.13 17.38 -11.05
C VAL A 203 15.36 17.49 -9.73
N GLY A 204 15.45 18.66 -9.14
CA GLY A 204 14.65 19.10 -7.99
C GLY A 204 13.57 20.11 -8.38
N VAL A 205 12.57 20.25 -7.52
CA VAL A 205 11.51 21.27 -7.64
C VAL A 205 11.40 22.01 -6.31
N ALA A 206 11.44 23.34 -6.34
CA ALA A 206 11.19 24.14 -5.13
C ALA A 206 9.79 23.90 -4.57
N ALA A 207 9.64 23.88 -3.25
CA ALA A 207 8.36 23.59 -2.58
C ALA A 207 7.19 24.49 -3.05
N ASP A 208 7.46 25.76 -3.34
CA ASP A 208 6.48 26.72 -3.87
C ASP A 208 6.12 26.48 -5.35
N ALA A 209 6.99 25.81 -6.10
CA ALA A 209 6.78 25.45 -7.51
C ALA A 209 6.19 24.04 -7.71
N VAL A 210 6.13 23.19 -6.67
CA VAL A 210 5.66 21.79 -6.75
C VAL A 210 4.31 21.66 -7.44
N LEU A 211 3.33 22.50 -7.08
CA LEU A 211 2.00 22.42 -7.67
C LEU A 211 2.04 22.74 -9.17
N SER A 212 2.73 23.82 -9.55
CA SER A 212 2.92 24.22 -10.95
C SER A 212 3.63 23.13 -11.75
N ALA A 213 4.64 22.48 -11.18
CA ALA A 213 5.38 21.41 -11.82
C ALA A 213 4.53 20.16 -12.02
N LEU A 214 3.77 19.75 -11.00
CA LEU A 214 2.86 18.60 -11.10
C LEU A 214 1.75 18.85 -12.12
N SER A 215 1.13 20.03 -12.12
CA SER A 215 0.10 20.37 -13.12
C SER A 215 0.65 20.29 -14.54
N ALA A 216 1.86 20.80 -14.77
CA ALA A 216 2.50 20.77 -16.08
C ALA A 216 2.92 19.35 -16.50
N LEU A 217 3.48 18.55 -15.58
CA LEU A 217 3.77 17.12 -15.80
C LEU A 217 2.50 16.37 -16.23
N VAL A 218 1.41 16.54 -15.47
CA VAL A 218 0.13 15.88 -15.73
C VAL A 218 -0.46 16.33 -17.07
N ALA A 219 -0.40 17.62 -17.40
CA ALA A 219 -0.92 18.14 -18.66
C ALA A 219 -0.17 17.56 -19.88
N VAL A 220 1.17 17.58 -19.86
CA VAL A 220 1.97 17.02 -20.97
C VAL A 220 1.76 15.51 -21.10
N TYR A 221 1.65 14.80 -19.97
CA TYR A 221 1.32 13.37 -20.00
C TYR A 221 -0.10 13.12 -20.53
N HIS A 222 -1.07 13.92 -20.12
CA HIS A 222 -2.44 13.84 -20.59
C HIS A 222 -2.50 13.95 -22.12
N ASP A 223 -1.84 14.94 -22.71
CA ASP A 223 -1.83 15.16 -24.16
C ASP A 223 -1.24 13.96 -24.91
N TYR A 224 -0.15 13.40 -24.39
CA TYR A 224 0.43 12.17 -24.94
C TYR A 224 -0.53 10.97 -24.78
N ALA A 225 -1.23 10.85 -23.65
CA ALA A 225 -2.19 9.78 -23.41
C ALA A 225 -3.43 9.86 -24.33
N GLN A 226 -3.73 11.02 -24.91
CA GLN A 226 -4.80 11.18 -25.90
C GLN A 226 -4.43 10.73 -27.32
N THR A 227 -3.19 10.29 -27.56
CA THR A 227 -2.78 9.75 -28.87
C THR A 227 -3.48 8.43 -29.22
N ASP A 228 -3.91 7.65 -28.22
CA ASP A 228 -4.82 6.51 -28.37
C ASP A 228 -5.91 6.58 -27.28
N PRO A 229 -7.06 7.24 -27.54
CA PRO A 229 -8.13 7.36 -26.56
C PRO A 229 -8.79 6.03 -26.16
N TYR A 230 -8.64 4.97 -26.96
CA TYR A 230 -9.26 3.67 -26.70
C TYR A 230 -8.41 2.80 -25.78
N SER A 231 -7.09 2.87 -25.92
CA SER A 231 -6.12 2.25 -25.02
C SER A 231 -5.04 3.25 -24.60
N PRO A 232 -5.39 4.24 -23.75
CA PRO A 232 -4.47 5.33 -23.42
C PRO A 232 -3.13 4.82 -22.86
N PRO A 233 -1.99 5.23 -23.44
CA PRO A 233 -0.68 4.78 -22.99
C PRO A 233 -0.39 5.26 -21.57
N ARG A 234 0.38 4.47 -20.83
CA ARG A 234 0.82 4.81 -19.48
C ARG A 234 2.00 5.77 -19.50
N LEU A 235 2.24 6.46 -18.39
CA LEU A 235 3.40 7.34 -18.25
C LEU A 235 4.72 6.62 -18.53
N ARG A 236 4.85 5.34 -18.13
CA ARG A 236 6.05 4.54 -18.46
C ARG A 236 6.27 4.38 -19.97
N ASP A 237 5.19 4.37 -20.76
CA ASP A 237 5.25 4.20 -22.21
C ASP A 237 5.73 5.53 -22.83
N LEU A 238 5.22 6.68 -22.33
CA LEU A 238 5.79 8.00 -22.65
C LEU A 238 7.28 8.08 -22.34
N LEU A 239 7.69 7.65 -21.15
CA LEU A 239 9.09 7.71 -20.72
C LEU A 239 9.99 6.79 -21.54
N GLN A 240 9.47 5.66 -22.01
CA GLN A 240 10.17 4.76 -22.93
C GLN A 240 10.33 5.39 -24.32
N ASP A 241 9.30 6.08 -24.81
CA ASP A 241 9.29 6.70 -26.15
C ASP A 241 10.10 7.99 -26.22
N TRP A 242 9.94 8.87 -25.23
CA TRP A 242 10.53 10.21 -25.24
C TRP A 242 11.83 10.30 -24.45
N GLY A 243 12.01 9.43 -23.45
CA GLY A 243 13.01 9.63 -22.41
C GLY A 243 12.61 10.72 -21.41
N ILE A 244 13.29 10.73 -20.27
CA ILE A 244 13.03 11.69 -19.19
C ILE A 244 13.35 13.12 -19.64
N ASP A 245 14.52 13.36 -20.25
CA ASP A 245 14.99 14.71 -20.60
C ASP A 245 14.02 15.43 -21.55
N ARG A 246 13.56 14.73 -22.59
CA ARG A 246 12.59 15.28 -23.53
C ARG A 246 11.26 15.58 -22.83
N TYR A 247 10.79 14.70 -21.95
CA TYR A 247 9.57 14.93 -21.19
C TYR A 247 9.68 16.17 -20.31
N LEU A 248 10.77 16.32 -19.54
CA LEU A 248 11.03 17.49 -18.71
C LEU A 248 11.14 18.79 -19.53
N HIS A 249 11.73 18.73 -20.73
CA HIS A 249 11.79 19.85 -21.65
C HIS A 249 10.39 20.29 -22.10
N ARG A 250 9.54 19.34 -22.53
CA ARG A 250 8.16 19.63 -22.94
C ARG A 250 7.32 20.22 -21.81
N VAL A 251 7.59 19.81 -20.57
CA VAL A 251 6.94 20.38 -19.38
C VAL A 251 7.36 21.82 -19.14
N ASN A 252 8.62 22.18 -19.34
CA ASN A 252 9.06 23.59 -19.28
C ASN A 252 8.44 24.43 -20.40
N GLU A 253 8.35 23.90 -21.62
CA GLU A 253 7.68 24.58 -22.74
C GLU A 253 6.20 24.85 -22.41
N TRP A 254 5.51 23.85 -21.88
CA TRP A 254 4.11 23.99 -21.45
C TRP A 254 3.95 25.02 -20.33
N ALA A 255 4.87 25.02 -19.35
CA ALA A 255 4.85 25.96 -18.23
C ALA A 255 5.31 27.39 -18.60
N GLY A 256 5.93 27.58 -19.76
CA GLY A 256 6.50 28.85 -20.21
C GLY A 256 7.69 29.36 -19.38
N ARG A 257 8.26 28.52 -18.51
CA ARG A 257 9.42 28.84 -17.65
C ARG A 257 10.13 27.56 -17.22
N SER A 258 11.36 27.70 -16.70
CA SER A 258 12.04 26.57 -16.06
C SER A 258 11.42 26.26 -14.70
N LEU A 259 11.06 24.99 -14.48
CA LEU A 259 10.54 24.47 -13.21
C LEU A 259 11.57 23.66 -12.41
N TRP A 260 12.71 23.35 -13.03
CA TRP A 260 13.67 22.36 -12.55
C TRP A 260 14.93 23.01 -11.97
N GLN A 261 15.41 22.46 -10.87
CA GLN A 261 16.71 22.77 -10.29
C GLN A 261 17.66 21.59 -10.49
N THR A 262 18.88 21.87 -10.92
CA THR A 262 19.92 20.86 -11.18
C THR A 262 21.05 20.89 -10.15
N GLN A 263 20.90 21.70 -9.09
CA GLN A 263 21.86 21.78 -8.00
C GLN A 263 21.96 20.43 -7.28
N PRO A 264 23.13 20.10 -6.71
CA PRO A 264 23.27 18.88 -5.96
C PRO A 264 22.54 19.01 -4.61
N LEU A 265 21.78 17.98 -4.25
CA LEU A 265 20.87 17.97 -3.11
C LEU A 265 21.29 16.87 -2.13
N LEU A 266 21.02 17.08 -0.84
CA LEU A 266 21.22 16.01 0.14
C LEU A 266 20.20 14.90 -0.13
N PRO A 267 20.61 13.62 -0.12
CA PRO A 267 19.64 12.55 -0.14
C PRO A 267 18.78 12.64 1.12
N SER A 268 17.47 12.47 0.97
CA SER A 268 16.60 12.31 2.13
C SER A 268 17.07 11.07 2.92
N PRO A 269 17.14 11.13 4.26
CA PRO A 269 17.53 9.97 5.08
C PRO A 269 16.67 8.74 4.76
N PRO A 270 17.15 7.51 4.96
CA PRO A 270 16.30 6.33 4.81
C PRO A 270 15.13 6.35 5.79
N THR A 271 14.01 5.75 5.41
CA THR A 271 12.88 5.57 6.33
C THR A 271 13.21 4.53 7.40
N GLN A 272 12.57 4.64 8.55
CA GLN A 272 12.64 3.63 9.60
C GLN A 272 11.64 2.51 9.31
N PRO A 273 12.09 1.26 9.10
CA PRO A 273 11.20 0.16 8.79
C PRO A 273 10.14 -0.05 9.86
N TYR A 274 8.89 -0.25 9.42
CA TYR A 274 7.74 -0.50 10.28
C TYR A 274 7.47 0.58 11.35
N ALA A 275 8.02 1.78 11.18
CA ALA A 275 7.72 2.91 12.07
C ALA A 275 6.26 3.37 11.95
N HIS A 276 5.50 2.90 10.95
CA HIS A 276 4.06 3.12 10.86
C HIS A 276 3.22 2.22 11.79
N LEU A 277 3.85 1.36 12.60
CA LEU A 277 3.21 0.41 13.53
C LEU A 277 3.60 0.66 14.99
N GLY A 278 2.66 0.37 15.89
CA GLY A 278 2.84 0.49 17.33
C GLY A 278 2.75 1.94 17.81
N ILE A 279 3.17 2.16 19.05
CA ILE A 279 3.19 3.49 19.68
C ILE A 279 4.48 4.19 19.25
N GLN A 280 4.36 5.39 18.69
CA GLN A 280 5.48 6.13 18.12
C GLN A 280 5.42 7.60 18.51
N PRO A 281 6.56 8.23 18.83
CA PRO A 281 6.59 9.65 19.15
C PRO A 281 6.21 10.50 17.93
N GLN A 282 5.50 11.60 18.19
CA GLN A 282 5.25 12.65 17.20
C GLN A 282 6.17 13.84 17.45
N ARG A 283 6.18 14.76 16.49
CA ARG A 283 6.84 16.06 16.63
C ARG A 283 6.30 16.88 17.81
N GLN A 284 5.01 16.75 18.12
CA GLN A 284 4.37 17.44 19.24
C GLN A 284 4.73 16.75 20.56
N ALA A 285 5.32 17.50 21.50
CA ALA A 285 5.71 16.97 22.81
C ALA A 285 4.52 16.38 23.59
N GLY A 286 4.73 15.25 24.25
CA GLY A 286 3.72 14.53 25.03
C GLY A 286 2.60 13.89 24.19
N ARG A 287 2.79 13.79 22.87
CA ARG A 287 1.87 13.13 21.95
C ARG A 287 2.56 12.04 21.15
N VAL A 288 1.81 10.99 20.88
CA VAL A 288 2.21 9.83 20.09
C VAL A 288 1.16 9.50 19.03
N TYR A 289 1.58 8.85 17.95
CA TYR A 289 0.65 8.18 17.06
C TYR A 289 0.69 6.68 17.33
N VAL A 290 -0.45 6.03 17.12
CA VAL A 290 -0.63 4.59 17.34
C VAL A 290 -0.96 3.94 16.00
N GLY A 291 0.00 3.19 15.46
CA GLY A 291 -0.16 2.39 14.27
C GLY A 291 -0.73 1.00 14.57
N ILE A 292 -1.86 0.68 13.97
CA ILE A 292 -2.67 -0.52 14.21
C ILE A 292 -2.53 -1.45 13.00
N HIS A 293 -2.02 -2.65 13.25
CA HIS A 293 -1.99 -3.70 12.24
C HIS A 293 -3.41 -4.19 11.94
N LEU A 294 -3.70 -4.39 10.64
CA LEU A 294 -4.95 -4.99 10.18
C LEU A 294 -4.60 -6.20 9.32
N MET A 295 -5.07 -7.39 9.74
CA MET A 295 -4.81 -8.61 9.00
C MET A 295 -5.39 -8.49 7.58
N LEU A 296 -4.51 -8.46 6.57
CA LEU A 296 -4.83 -8.23 5.15
C LEU A 296 -5.56 -6.90 4.88
N GLY A 297 -5.41 -5.91 5.75
CA GLY A 297 -6.15 -4.64 5.68
C GLY A 297 -7.62 -4.73 6.06
N ARG A 298 -8.10 -5.87 6.58
CA ARG A 298 -9.52 -6.10 6.84
C ARG A 298 -9.99 -5.43 8.13
N LEU A 299 -11.15 -4.81 8.07
CA LEU A 299 -11.88 -4.22 9.19
C LEU A 299 -13.34 -4.62 9.11
N THR A 300 -13.95 -4.95 10.24
CA THR A 300 -15.42 -4.98 10.31
C THR A 300 -15.97 -3.55 10.32
N VAL A 301 -17.24 -3.41 9.94
CA VAL A 301 -17.95 -2.13 10.02
C VAL A 301 -17.96 -1.58 11.46
N ALA A 302 -18.15 -2.46 12.44
CA ALA A 302 -18.10 -2.12 13.86
C ALA A 302 -16.70 -1.62 14.28
N GLN A 303 -15.63 -2.28 13.84
CA GLN A 303 -14.26 -1.82 14.12
C GLN A 303 -14.00 -0.42 13.57
N LEU A 304 -14.41 -0.11 12.33
CA LEU A 304 -14.23 1.23 11.77
C LEU A 304 -15.01 2.30 12.57
N LEU A 305 -16.24 1.99 12.98
CA LEU A 305 -17.06 2.90 13.79
C LEU A 305 -16.42 3.16 15.16
N CYS A 306 -15.98 2.11 15.85
CA CYS A 306 -15.33 2.24 17.15
C CYS A 306 -14.00 2.98 17.02
N LEU A 307 -13.17 2.68 16.02
CA LEU A 307 -11.94 3.43 15.75
C LEU A 307 -12.21 4.92 15.50
N SER A 308 -13.30 5.27 14.81
CA SER A 308 -13.70 6.67 14.63
C SER A 308 -14.06 7.36 15.95
N THR A 309 -14.68 6.62 16.87
CA THR A 309 -15.04 7.12 18.20
C THR A 309 -13.78 7.30 19.05
N LEU A 310 -12.89 6.30 19.06
CA LEU A 310 -11.60 6.38 19.76
C LEU A 310 -10.74 7.53 19.24
N ALA A 311 -10.69 7.74 17.92
CA ALA A 311 -9.98 8.87 17.32
C ALA A 311 -10.50 10.22 17.85
N LYS A 312 -11.81 10.38 18.04
CA LYS A 312 -12.43 11.59 18.61
C LYS A 312 -12.16 11.72 20.11
N SER A 313 -12.28 10.62 20.86
CA SER A 313 -12.18 10.64 22.32
C SER A 313 -10.74 10.82 22.81
N PHE A 314 -9.77 10.22 22.13
CA PHE A 314 -8.38 10.16 22.59
C PHE A 314 -7.40 10.95 21.71
N GLY A 315 -7.78 11.33 20.49
CA GLY A 315 -6.87 11.95 19.52
C GLY A 315 -7.43 13.21 18.86
N SER A 316 -7.08 13.43 17.59
CA SER A 316 -7.53 14.59 16.80
C SER A 316 -8.81 14.35 16.01
N GLY A 317 -9.49 13.22 16.20
CA GLY A 317 -10.64 12.82 15.38
C GLY A 317 -10.25 12.38 13.96
N GLN A 318 -8.96 12.13 13.70
CA GLN A 318 -8.46 11.65 12.41
C GLN A 318 -8.09 10.16 12.47
N LEU A 319 -8.27 9.48 11.35
CA LEU A 319 -7.75 8.16 11.04
C LEU A 319 -6.84 8.30 9.82
N ARG A 320 -5.69 7.67 9.81
CA ARG A 320 -4.79 7.67 8.65
C ARG A 320 -4.58 6.27 8.12
N LEU A 321 -5.19 5.99 6.98
CA LEU A 321 -4.97 4.76 6.22
C LEU A 321 -3.56 4.76 5.66
N THR A 322 -2.88 3.63 5.69
CA THR A 322 -1.52 3.52 5.14
C THR A 322 -1.51 2.69 3.85
N PRO A 323 -0.52 2.89 2.97
CA PRO A 323 -0.36 2.01 1.81
C PRO A 323 0.18 0.62 2.19
N TRP A 324 0.44 0.34 3.47
CA TRP A 324 0.77 -0.97 4.01
C TRP A 324 -0.45 -1.67 4.61
N GLN A 325 -1.66 -1.22 4.28
CA GLN A 325 -2.92 -1.82 4.69
C GLN A 325 -3.14 -1.78 6.21
N THR A 326 -2.70 -0.70 6.85
CA THR A 326 -2.82 -0.46 8.29
C THR A 326 -3.51 0.88 8.55
N ILE A 327 -3.81 1.18 9.82
CA ILE A 327 -4.40 2.46 10.24
C ILE A 327 -3.54 3.09 11.32
N ILE A 328 -3.39 4.42 11.29
CA ILE A 328 -2.77 5.20 12.35
C ILE A 328 -3.83 6.08 13.03
N LEU A 329 -3.83 6.07 14.37
CA LEU A 329 -4.48 7.07 15.22
C LEU A 329 -3.45 8.12 15.63
N PRO A 330 -3.50 9.35 15.06
CA PRO A 330 -2.56 10.40 15.39
C PRO A 330 -2.95 11.18 16.65
N ASP A 331 -2.02 12.02 17.12
CA ASP A 331 -2.27 13.03 18.14
C ASP A 331 -2.76 12.51 19.51
N ILE A 332 -2.46 11.25 19.87
CA ILE A 332 -2.85 10.67 21.16
C ILE A 332 -1.96 11.24 22.27
N PRO A 333 -2.50 11.91 23.31
CA PRO A 333 -1.74 12.27 24.49
C PRO A 333 -1.26 11.02 25.22
N GLU A 334 0.00 11.00 25.67
CA GLU A 334 0.61 9.81 26.30
C GLU A 334 -0.19 9.28 27.50
N ARG A 335 -0.82 10.17 28.28
CA ARG A 335 -1.68 9.81 29.41
C ARG A 335 -2.90 8.94 29.07
N HIS A 336 -3.30 8.87 27.80
CA HIS A 336 -4.45 8.09 27.33
C HIS A 336 -4.05 6.75 26.71
N LEU A 337 -2.75 6.41 26.70
CA LEU A 337 -2.26 5.21 26.03
C LEU A 337 -2.79 3.91 26.64
N ASP A 338 -2.86 3.82 27.96
CA ASP A 338 -3.35 2.61 28.62
C ASP A 338 -4.83 2.36 28.33
N ASP A 339 -5.67 3.41 28.43
CA ASP A 339 -7.08 3.33 28.08
C ASP A 339 -7.27 2.95 26.62
N LEU A 340 -6.54 3.59 25.70
CA LEU A 340 -6.61 3.28 24.28
C LEU A 340 -6.18 1.83 24.00
N ARG A 341 -5.13 1.35 24.65
CA ARG A 341 -4.64 -0.03 24.50
C ARG A 341 -5.69 -1.05 24.93
N LEU A 342 -6.39 -0.81 26.03
CA LEU A 342 -7.49 -1.66 26.50
C LEU A 342 -8.66 -1.68 25.50
N ASN A 343 -9.10 -0.50 25.04
CA ASN A 343 -10.18 -0.38 24.05
C ASN A 343 -9.83 -1.09 22.73
N LEU A 344 -8.59 -0.96 22.27
CA LEU A 344 -8.13 -1.63 21.05
C LEU A 344 -8.07 -3.16 21.21
N ALA A 345 -7.67 -3.65 22.39
CA ALA A 345 -7.68 -5.09 22.68
C ALA A 345 -9.11 -5.67 22.68
N GLU A 346 -10.08 -4.96 23.28
CA GLU A 346 -11.50 -5.35 23.26
C GLU A 346 -12.09 -5.38 21.84
N LEU A 347 -11.61 -4.50 20.94
CA LEU A 347 -11.98 -4.49 19.53
C LEU A 347 -11.34 -5.60 18.69
N GLY A 348 -10.50 -6.45 19.29
CA GLY A 348 -9.72 -7.47 18.59
C GLY A 348 -8.59 -6.88 17.74
N LEU A 349 -8.09 -5.69 18.10
CA LEU A 349 -6.99 -4.99 17.44
C LEU A 349 -5.85 -4.68 18.45
N PRO A 350 -5.34 -5.68 19.20
CA PRO A 350 -4.36 -5.43 20.24
C PRO A 350 -3.06 -4.83 19.68
N LEU A 351 -2.47 -3.90 20.42
CA LEU A 351 -1.12 -3.42 20.15
C LEU A 351 -0.13 -4.50 20.58
N THR A 352 0.30 -5.33 19.63
CA THR A 352 1.20 -6.46 19.88
C THR A 352 2.61 -6.17 19.39
N GLU A 353 3.60 -6.65 20.14
CA GLU A 353 5.01 -6.71 19.69
C GLU A 353 5.25 -7.87 18.73
N ASN A 354 4.37 -8.87 18.70
CA ASN A 354 4.41 -9.93 17.70
C ASN A 354 3.93 -9.36 16.36
N ARG A 355 4.87 -9.16 15.44
CA ARG A 355 4.62 -8.56 14.13
C ARG A 355 4.64 -9.56 12.98
N VAL A 356 4.62 -10.87 13.25
CA VAL A 356 4.68 -11.95 12.24
C VAL A 356 3.76 -11.68 11.03
N SER A 357 2.53 -11.26 11.29
CA SER A 357 1.48 -11.07 10.30
C SER A 357 1.52 -9.74 9.54
N ALA A 358 2.28 -8.75 10.03
CA ALA A 358 2.29 -7.41 9.45
C ALA A 358 2.93 -7.31 8.06
N GLY A 359 3.65 -8.34 7.63
CA GLY A 359 4.24 -8.46 6.30
C GLY A 359 3.48 -9.42 5.38
N ILE A 360 2.41 -10.06 5.86
CA ILE A 360 1.63 -11.02 5.10
C ILE A 360 0.55 -10.28 4.30
N THR A 361 0.59 -10.42 2.97
CA THR A 361 -0.37 -9.79 2.06
C THR A 361 -1.05 -10.84 1.19
N ALA A 362 -2.29 -10.59 0.80
CA ALA A 362 -3.04 -11.50 -0.07
C ALA A 362 -3.90 -10.73 -1.05
N CYS A 363 -3.88 -11.15 -2.32
CA CYS A 363 -4.83 -10.61 -3.29
C CYS A 363 -6.25 -11.08 -2.97
N ALA A 364 -7.21 -10.55 -3.71
CA ALA A 364 -8.63 -10.74 -3.43
C ALA A 364 -9.08 -12.22 -3.52
N GLY A 365 -8.36 -13.05 -4.28
CA GLY A 365 -8.58 -14.50 -4.35
C GLY A 365 -9.92 -14.91 -4.93
N GLN A 366 -10.18 -16.23 -4.94
CA GLN A 366 -11.53 -16.75 -5.05
C GLN A 366 -12.32 -16.48 -3.75
N PRO A 367 -13.66 -16.35 -3.83
CA PRO A 367 -14.46 -16.36 -5.06
C PRO A 367 -14.34 -15.08 -5.88
N GLY A 368 -14.02 -13.93 -5.28
CA GLY A 368 -14.28 -12.66 -5.96
C GLY A 368 -13.28 -12.22 -7.04
N CYS A 369 -12.30 -13.02 -7.42
CA CYS A 369 -11.41 -12.74 -8.54
C CYS A 369 -11.44 -13.92 -9.51
N PRO A 370 -12.01 -13.75 -10.72
CA PRO A 370 -12.15 -14.86 -11.67
C PRO A 370 -10.80 -15.34 -12.24
N ALA A 371 -9.75 -14.53 -12.10
CA ALA A 371 -8.40 -14.91 -12.50
C ALA A 371 -7.67 -15.77 -11.44
N SER A 372 -8.24 -15.92 -10.24
CA SER A 372 -7.56 -16.59 -9.13
C SER A 372 -7.77 -18.11 -9.18
N ALA A 373 -6.70 -18.86 -8.96
CA ALA A 373 -6.77 -20.31 -8.78
C ALA A 373 -7.16 -20.73 -7.36
N THR A 374 -7.00 -19.85 -6.36
CA THR A 374 -7.14 -20.20 -4.94
C THR A 374 -7.85 -19.12 -4.11
N GLN A 375 -8.31 -19.50 -2.91
CA GLN A 375 -8.88 -18.64 -1.87
C GLN A 375 -7.79 -17.95 -1.05
N THR A 376 -6.99 -17.09 -1.71
CA THR A 376 -5.79 -16.47 -1.13
C THR A 376 -6.00 -15.82 0.23
N GLN A 377 -7.08 -15.07 0.44
CA GLN A 377 -7.33 -14.41 1.73
C GLN A 377 -7.61 -15.42 2.84
N ALA A 378 -8.44 -16.44 2.58
CA ALA A 378 -8.74 -17.47 3.58
C ALA A 378 -7.48 -18.24 4.00
N HIS A 379 -6.65 -18.62 3.03
CA HIS A 379 -5.39 -19.31 3.30
C HIS A 379 -4.36 -18.45 4.03
N ALA A 380 -4.23 -17.17 3.67
CA ALA A 380 -3.34 -16.24 4.36
C ALA A 380 -3.75 -16.03 5.82
N ILE A 381 -5.06 -16.00 6.11
CA ILE A 381 -5.60 -15.92 7.48
C ILE A 381 -5.30 -17.19 8.27
N ALA A 382 -5.50 -18.36 7.66
CA ALA A 382 -5.18 -19.65 8.29
C ALA A 382 -3.69 -19.75 8.64
N LEU A 383 -2.81 -19.35 7.71
CA LEU A 383 -1.37 -19.27 7.95
C LEU A 383 -1.06 -18.29 9.09
N THR A 384 -1.59 -17.06 9.01
CA THR A 384 -1.36 -16.00 10.00
C THR A 384 -1.68 -16.49 11.42
N ARG A 385 -2.90 -16.99 11.62
CA ARG A 385 -3.35 -17.50 12.93
C ARG A 385 -2.50 -18.65 13.43
N HIS A 386 -1.97 -19.48 12.54
CA HIS A 386 -1.06 -20.56 12.92
C HIS A 386 0.29 -19.99 13.35
N LEU A 387 0.93 -19.15 12.52
CA LEU A 387 2.24 -18.59 12.84
C LEU A 387 2.22 -17.74 14.12
N GLU A 388 1.21 -16.89 14.35
CA GLU A 388 1.11 -16.08 15.57
C GLU A 388 0.97 -16.90 16.86
N ARG A 389 0.44 -18.13 16.78
CA ARG A 389 0.34 -19.04 17.93
C ARG A 389 1.64 -19.81 18.22
N HIS A 390 2.52 -19.92 17.23
CA HIS A 390 3.68 -20.80 17.30
C HIS A 390 5.01 -20.05 17.22
N LEU A 391 5.01 -18.80 16.75
CA LEU A 391 6.19 -17.97 16.54
C LEU A 391 5.99 -16.58 17.13
N GLU A 392 7.04 -16.09 17.76
CA GLU A 392 7.19 -14.69 18.13
C GLU A 392 8.22 -14.05 17.20
N SER A 393 7.92 -12.87 16.69
CA SER A 393 8.86 -12.07 15.91
C SER A 393 8.57 -10.59 16.09
N ALA A 394 9.59 -9.82 16.48
CA ALA A 394 9.53 -8.37 16.52
C ALA A 394 9.55 -7.73 15.12
N ILE A 395 9.92 -8.50 14.09
CA ILE A 395 10.00 -8.04 12.70
C ILE A 395 8.96 -8.81 11.85
N PRO A 396 8.21 -8.13 10.98
CA PRO A 396 7.29 -8.78 10.06
C PRO A 396 7.96 -9.73 9.08
N LEU A 397 7.26 -10.82 8.75
CA LEU A 397 7.65 -11.79 7.72
C LEU A 397 6.96 -11.41 6.41
N ASN A 398 7.72 -11.23 5.33
CA ASN A 398 7.10 -10.82 4.08
C ASN A 398 6.69 -12.01 3.21
N ILE A 399 5.41 -12.36 3.31
CA ILE A 399 4.79 -13.46 2.56
C ILE A 399 3.62 -12.92 1.74
N HIS A 400 3.67 -13.10 0.43
CA HIS A 400 2.64 -12.62 -0.49
C HIS A 400 1.86 -13.77 -1.13
N PHE A 401 0.56 -13.85 -0.85
CA PHE A 401 -0.37 -14.75 -1.53
C PHE A 401 -0.93 -14.10 -2.79
N SER A 402 -0.59 -14.66 -3.95
CA SER A 402 -1.13 -14.22 -5.23
C SER A 402 -1.88 -15.34 -5.92
N GLY A 403 -3.16 -15.14 -6.22
CA GLY A 403 -3.99 -16.11 -6.90
C GLY A 403 -3.68 -16.29 -8.38
N CYS A 404 -2.91 -15.37 -8.98
CA CYS A 404 -2.48 -15.42 -10.38
C CYS A 404 -1.20 -14.62 -10.62
N ARG A 405 -0.70 -14.60 -11.86
CA ARG A 405 0.56 -13.93 -12.19
C ARG A 405 0.53 -12.39 -12.08
N LYS A 406 -0.65 -11.78 -11.88
CA LYS A 406 -0.79 -10.31 -11.78
C LYS A 406 -0.20 -9.72 -10.49
N SER A 407 -0.07 -10.51 -9.42
CA SER A 407 0.59 -10.07 -8.17
C SER A 407 -0.04 -8.80 -7.57
N CYS A 408 -1.37 -8.73 -7.50
CA CYS A 408 -2.08 -7.47 -7.24
C CYS A 408 -1.90 -6.89 -5.83
N ALA A 409 -1.72 -7.72 -4.79
CA ALA A 409 -1.69 -7.23 -3.40
C ALA A 409 -0.36 -6.56 -3.06
N GLN A 410 0.76 -7.13 -3.49
CA GLN A 410 2.07 -6.54 -3.32
C GLN A 410 2.68 -6.16 -4.68
N PRO A 411 2.79 -4.85 -4.99
CA PRO A 411 3.45 -4.41 -6.21
C PRO A 411 4.97 -4.59 -6.11
N SER A 412 5.53 -4.50 -4.91
CA SER A 412 6.95 -4.59 -4.60
C SER A 412 7.39 -6.05 -4.43
N PRO A 413 8.71 -6.30 -4.44
CA PRO A 413 9.26 -7.64 -4.26
C PRO A 413 8.79 -8.31 -2.98
N ALA A 414 8.65 -9.64 -2.99
CA ALA A 414 8.34 -10.41 -1.79
C ALA A 414 9.48 -11.36 -1.41
N GLU A 415 9.70 -11.58 -0.10
CA GLU A 415 10.67 -12.59 0.35
C GLU A 415 10.18 -13.99 -0.02
N ILE A 416 8.89 -14.28 0.24
CA ILE A 416 8.20 -15.47 -0.23
C ILE A 416 6.93 -15.06 -0.98
N MET A 417 6.83 -15.46 -2.25
CA MET A 417 5.61 -15.39 -3.05
C MET A 417 4.96 -16.77 -3.14
N LEU A 418 3.69 -16.84 -2.77
CA LEU A 418 2.83 -18.01 -2.90
C LEU A 418 1.89 -17.80 -4.09
N LEU A 419 2.23 -18.41 -5.23
CA LEU A 419 1.42 -18.33 -6.45
C LEU A 419 0.41 -19.48 -6.49
N GLY A 420 -0.87 -19.14 -6.46
CA GLY A 420 -1.98 -20.08 -6.47
C GLY A 420 -1.99 -20.95 -7.73
N THR A 421 -2.27 -22.24 -7.52
CA THR A 421 -2.45 -23.27 -8.55
C THR A 421 -3.40 -24.35 -8.02
N THR A 422 -3.66 -25.37 -8.82
CA THR A 422 -4.39 -26.58 -8.42
C THR A 422 -3.53 -27.81 -8.68
N LEU A 423 -3.64 -28.83 -7.83
CA LEU A 423 -3.02 -30.13 -8.05
C LEU A 423 -4.02 -31.25 -7.85
N VAL A 424 -3.78 -32.40 -8.49
CA VAL A 424 -4.60 -33.60 -8.30
C VAL A 424 -3.84 -34.57 -7.41
N ARG A 425 -4.44 -35.00 -6.30
CA ARG A 425 -3.89 -36.01 -5.40
C ARG A 425 -5.02 -36.95 -4.96
N ASN A 426 -4.79 -38.26 -5.09
CA ASN A 426 -5.79 -39.30 -4.76
C ASN A 426 -7.15 -39.07 -5.44
N GLY A 427 -7.15 -38.64 -6.71
CA GLY A 427 -8.37 -38.34 -7.48
C GLY A 427 -9.10 -37.05 -7.09
N GLN A 428 -8.58 -36.27 -6.14
CA GLN A 428 -9.16 -35.00 -5.71
C GLN A 428 -8.34 -33.81 -6.21
N THR A 429 -9.02 -32.78 -6.71
CA THR A 429 -8.41 -31.49 -7.04
C THR A 429 -8.28 -30.66 -5.77
N LEU A 430 -7.05 -30.26 -5.43
CA LEU A 430 -6.71 -29.49 -4.25
C LEU A 430 -6.20 -28.11 -4.66
N GLU A 431 -6.58 -27.07 -3.91
CA GLU A 431 -5.93 -25.76 -3.98
C GLU A 431 -4.49 -25.88 -3.46
N ALA A 432 -3.55 -25.28 -4.19
CA ALA A 432 -2.13 -25.39 -3.90
C ALA A 432 -1.36 -24.12 -4.28
N TYR A 433 -0.09 -24.06 -3.89
CA TYR A 433 0.78 -22.92 -4.16
C TYR A 433 2.16 -23.36 -4.62
N HIS A 434 2.66 -22.72 -5.67
CA HIS A 434 4.08 -22.68 -5.97
C HIS A 434 4.74 -21.61 -5.09
N LEU A 435 5.89 -21.95 -4.52
CA LEU A 435 6.68 -21.06 -3.67
C LEU A 435 7.78 -20.44 -4.50
N TYR A 436 7.90 -19.12 -4.44
CA TYR A 436 8.96 -18.38 -5.11
C TYR A 436 9.66 -17.43 -4.13
N THR A 437 10.94 -17.15 -4.38
CA THR A 437 11.71 -16.10 -3.72
C THR A 437 12.20 -15.05 -4.73
N GLY A 438 12.60 -13.88 -4.21
CA GLY A 438 13.13 -12.74 -4.98
C GLY A 438 12.07 -11.91 -5.70
N GLN A 439 12.41 -10.67 -6.11
CA GLN A 439 11.74 -9.90 -7.18
C GLN A 439 12.39 -8.53 -7.47
N ALA A 440 12.31 -8.12 -8.76
CA ALA A 440 11.88 -6.82 -9.33
C ALA A 440 12.19 -6.82 -10.83
N ASP A 441 13.35 -7.36 -11.19
CA ASP A 441 14.06 -7.23 -12.48
C ASP A 441 14.73 -8.55 -12.95
N GLY A 442 14.71 -9.62 -12.13
CA GLY A 442 15.28 -10.95 -12.46
C GLY A 442 14.28 -12.13 -12.48
N GLY A 443 12.98 -11.87 -12.37
CA GLY A 443 11.92 -12.91 -12.35
C GLY A 443 11.63 -13.54 -10.98
N TRP A 444 10.69 -14.49 -10.93
CA TRP A 444 10.38 -15.31 -9.75
C TRP A 444 11.22 -16.59 -9.78
N GLN A 445 12.01 -16.83 -8.74
CA GLN A 445 12.82 -18.05 -8.65
C GLN A 445 12.09 -19.10 -7.82
N PRO A 446 11.79 -20.30 -8.36
CA PRO A 446 11.07 -21.31 -7.61
C PRO A 446 11.92 -21.78 -6.43
N LEU A 447 11.34 -21.77 -5.23
CA LEU A 447 11.98 -22.32 -4.04
C LEU A 447 11.91 -23.85 -4.04
N LEU A 448 10.89 -24.41 -4.70
CA LEU A 448 10.59 -25.82 -4.80
C LEU A 448 10.03 -26.12 -6.20
N ASP A 449 10.34 -27.30 -6.73
CA ASP A 449 9.78 -27.76 -8.01
C ASP A 449 8.27 -28.05 -7.90
N ALA A 450 7.87 -28.65 -6.78
CA ALA A 450 6.49 -29.08 -6.54
C ALA A 450 5.65 -28.02 -5.82
N ALA A 451 4.37 -27.91 -6.21
CA ALA A 451 3.39 -27.12 -5.47
C ALA A 451 3.02 -27.78 -4.14
N ILE A 452 2.68 -26.95 -3.16
CA ILE A 452 2.25 -27.38 -1.82
C ILE A 452 0.74 -27.23 -1.69
N PRO A 453 -0.03 -28.26 -1.29
CA PRO A 453 -1.44 -28.10 -0.96
C PRO A 453 -1.64 -27.03 0.10
N ALA A 454 -2.66 -26.19 -0.06
CA ALA A 454 -2.91 -25.07 0.83
C ALA A 454 -3.04 -25.47 2.31
N ALA A 455 -3.64 -26.63 2.58
CA ALA A 455 -3.80 -27.18 3.92
C ALA A 455 -2.46 -27.54 4.61
N GLU A 456 -1.40 -27.80 3.84
CA GLU A 456 -0.07 -28.15 4.36
C GLU A 456 0.84 -26.93 4.53
N LEU A 457 0.47 -25.77 3.97
CA LEU A 457 1.29 -24.55 4.02
C LEU A 457 1.63 -24.10 5.44
N PRO A 458 0.69 -24.05 6.41
CA PRO A 458 0.98 -23.54 7.74
C PRO A 458 2.14 -24.27 8.42
N LEU A 459 2.05 -25.59 8.51
CA LEU A 459 3.06 -26.42 9.17
C LEU A 459 4.42 -26.35 8.44
N ARG A 460 4.41 -26.34 7.11
CA ARG A 460 5.64 -26.32 6.32
C ARG A 460 6.35 -24.97 6.40
N LEU A 461 5.61 -23.86 6.38
CA LEU A 461 6.19 -22.54 6.56
C LEU A 461 6.66 -22.31 8.01
N GLU A 462 5.94 -22.82 9.01
CA GLU A 462 6.44 -22.79 10.40
C GLU A 462 7.81 -23.47 10.51
N ARG A 463 7.98 -24.67 9.93
CA ARG A 463 9.27 -25.39 9.91
C ARG A 463 10.38 -24.57 9.24
N LEU A 464 10.09 -23.95 8.09
CA LEU A 464 11.05 -23.08 7.41
C LEU A 464 11.45 -21.90 8.29
N LEU A 465 10.48 -21.24 8.91
CA LEU A 465 10.71 -20.05 9.71
C LEU A 465 11.48 -20.36 11.01
N ARG A 466 11.21 -21.49 11.66
CA ARG A 466 12.00 -21.96 12.81
C ARG A 466 13.45 -22.24 12.42
N TRP A 467 13.67 -22.85 11.26
CA TRP A 467 15.01 -23.09 10.75
C TRP A 467 15.75 -21.77 10.46
N TYR A 468 15.08 -20.82 9.80
CA TYR A 468 15.59 -19.46 9.62
C TYR A 468 15.95 -18.79 10.95
N GLN A 469 15.06 -18.80 11.94
CA GLN A 469 15.33 -18.21 13.25
C GLN A 469 16.54 -18.85 13.95
N ALA A 470 16.73 -20.16 13.80
CA ALA A 470 17.83 -20.90 14.42
C ALA A 470 19.17 -20.75 13.69
N GLN A 471 19.16 -20.52 12.37
CA GLN A 471 20.35 -20.58 11.53
C GLN A 471 20.73 -19.25 10.88
N ARG A 472 19.96 -18.18 11.12
CA ARG A 472 20.34 -16.83 10.68
C ARG A 472 21.64 -16.39 11.35
N HIS A 473 22.53 -15.76 10.59
CA HIS A 473 23.84 -15.33 11.08
C HIS A 473 23.73 -14.17 12.07
N HIS A 474 22.76 -13.29 11.88
CA HIS A 474 22.52 -12.15 12.77
C HIS A 474 21.03 -11.74 12.79
N PRO A 475 20.57 -11.00 13.83
CA PRO A 475 19.17 -10.63 13.96
C PRO A 475 18.58 -9.81 12.80
N ALA A 476 19.45 -9.11 12.06
CA ALA A 476 19.08 -8.26 10.92
C ALA A 476 19.10 -9.00 9.57
N GLU A 477 19.55 -10.27 9.51
CA GLU A 477 19.53 -11.04 8.26
C GLU A 477 18.06 -11.30 7.92
N SER A 478 17.64 -10.93 6.72
CA SER A 478 16.28 -11.14 6.22
C SER A 478 16.03 -12.61 5.84
N LEU A 479 14.76 -13.01 5.71
CA LEU A 479 14.43 -14.35 5.23
C LEU A 479 14.87 -14.53 3.79
N GLY A 480 14.80 -13.48 2.97
CA GLY A 480 15.30 -13.48 1.60
C GLY A 480 16.81 -13.77 1.52
N GLU A 481 17.63 -13.02 2.27
CA GLU A 481 19.09 -13.22 2.33
C GLU A 481 19.43 -14.62 2.86
N PHE A 482 18.75 -15.03 3.93
CA PHE A 482 18.91 -16.35 4.50
C PHE A 482 18.67 -17.43 3.44
N LEU A 483 17.57 -17.38 2.69
CA LEU A 483 17.21 -18.38 1.67
C LEU A 483 18.18 -18.38 0.49
N GLN A 484 18.69 -17.22 0.06
CA GLN A 484 19.60 -17.11 -1.08
C GLN A 484 20.93 -17.83 -0.88
N ARG A 485 21.42 -17.92 0.38
CA ARG A 485 22.68 -18.63 0.69
C ARG A 485 22.50 -20.13 0.95
N GLN A 486 21.26 -20.61 1.06
CA GLN A 486 21.05 -22.04 1.35
C GLN A 486 21.20 -22.88 0.09
N PRO A 487 21.82 -24.07 0.19
CA PRO A 487 21.72 -25.05 -0.88
C PRO A 487 20.26 -25.50 -1.03
N SER A 488 19.87 -25.83 -2.27
CA SER A 488 18.48 -26.19 -2.60
C SER A 488 18.00 -27.47 -1.89
N GLU A 489 18.91 -28.40 -1.59
CA GLU A 489 18.55 -29.70 -1.01
C GLU A 489 18.03 -29.63 0.44
N PRO A 490 18.69 -28.96 1.41
CA PRO A 490 18.13 -28.77 2.75
C PRO A 490 16.79 -28.04 2.76
N VAL A 491 16.63 -27.04 1.88
CA VAL A 491 15.34 -26.35 1.70
C VAL A 491 14.28 -27.36 1.26
N ALA A 492 14.53 -28.13 0.20
CA ALA A 492 13.60 -29.15 -0.28
C ALA A 492 13.24 -30.20 0.78
N GLN A 493 14.20 -30.61 1.63
CA GLN A 493 13.97 -31.57 2.73
C GLN A 493 13.01 -31.05 3.80
N LEU A 494 13.01 -29.75 4.10
CA LEU A 494 12.03 -29.14 5.03
C LEU A 494 10.59 -29.27 4.53
N PHE A 495 10.42 -29.30 3.20
CA PHE A 495 9.14 -29.43 2.53
C PHE A 495 8.83 -30.88 2.11
N ARG A 496 9.63 -31.88 2.50
CA ARG A 496 9.23 -33.29 2.37
C ARG A 496 8.25 -33.64 3.50
N VAL A 497 7.16 -34.33 3.14
CA VAL A 497 6.21 -34.89 4.09
C VAL A 497 6.95 -35.97 4.88
N GLN A 498 7.12 -35.79 6.19
CA GLN A 498 7.29 -36.96 7.05
C GLN A 498 5.89 -37.56 7.17
N CYS A 499 5.66 -38.71 6.55
CA CYS A 499 4.44 -39.47 6.79
C CYS A 499 4.38 -39.78 8.29
N LEU A 500 3.52 -39.08 9.03
CA LEU A 500 3.21 -39.45 10.39
C LEU A 500 2.45 -40.78 10.36
N GLY A 501 3.16 -41.87 10.67
CA GLY A 501 2.60 -43.11 11.21
C GLY A 501 2.18 -44.18 10.20
N SER A 502 3.13 -44.99 9.74
CA SER A 502 2.91 -46.43 9.71
C SER A 502 3.62 -47.02 10.94
N SER A 503 2.84 -47.29 11.99
CA SER A 503 3.30 -48.11 13.11
C SER A 503 3.59 -49.52 12.58
N THR A 504 4.83 -49.79 12.19
CA THR A 504 5.34 -51.15 12.16
C THR A 504 5.62 -51.54 13.60
N ALA A 505 4.69 -52.32 14.15
CA ALA A 505 4.93 -53.14 15.31
C ALA A 505 6.23 -53.93 15.09
N ILE A 506 7.23 -53.71 15.94
CA ILE A 506 8.37 -54.61 16.05
C ILE A 506 7.87 -55.77 16.92
N ALA A 507 7.47 -56.84 16.27
CA ALA A 507 7.43 -58.17 16.86
C ALA A 507 8.83 -58.77 16.70
N ASN A 508 9.59 -58.78 17.80
CA ASN A 508 10.35 -59.91 18.34
C ASN A 508 11.28 -59.42 19.45
#